data_AF-A0A9Q0FTX2-F1
#
_entry.id   AF-A0A9Q0FTX2-F1
#
_cell.length_a   1.000
_cell.length_b   1.000
_cell.length_c   1.000
_cell.angle_alpha   90.00
_cell.angle_beta   90.00
_cell.angle_gamma   90.00
#
_symmetry.space_group_name_H-M   'P 1'
#
loop_
_entity.id
_entity.type
_entity.pdbx_description
1 polymer ?
#
loop_
_entity_poly.entity_id
_entity_poly.type
_entity_poly.pdbx_seq_one_letter_code
_entity_poly.pdbx_strand_id
1 'polypeptide(L)'
;MGGSKTAAGAAEPINGTASKPSSGQAQKPQADLLPASSPFSLKSLKLKTKQQELLIRVSILGLVYILAFITRLFSVLRYESMIHEFDPYFNYRTTLFLTEKGFYEFWNWFDSESWYPLGRIIGGTLYPGLMVTAALIYWTLRLLRFAVHIREVCVLTAPFFASNTTIVAYFFGKEIWDTGAGLVAAALIAICPGYISRSVAGSYDNEGVAIFALLLTFYLFVKAVNTGSLAWALASAFGYFYMVSAWGGYVFIINLIPLYVLVLLITG
;
A
#
# COMPACT_ATOMS: atom_id res chain seq x y z
N MET A 1 77.31 36.90 30.47
CA MET A 1 75.85 37.14 30.45
C MET A 1 75.57 37.97 29.22
N GLY A 2 75.14 37.42 28.08
CA GLY A 2 73.92 36.64 27.89
C GLY A 2 72.93 37.56 27.14
N GLY A 3 72.62 37.27 25.88
CA GLY A 3 71.64 38.05 25.12
C GLY A 3 71.80 38.02 23.59
N SER A 4 71.14 37.04 22.98
CA SER A 4 70.93 36.80 21.54
C SER A 4 70.40 38.01 20.76
N LYS A 5 70.89 38.20 19.52
CA LYS A 5 70.18 38.87 18.41
C LYS A 5 70.62 38.34 17.02
N THR A 6 69.59 38.11 16.20
CA THR A 6 69.46 38.41 14.75
C THR A 6 70.21 37.64 13.65
N ALA A 7 69.38 37.08 12.75
CA ALA A 7 69.31 37.32 11.30
C ALA A 7 70.29 36.64 10.31
N ALA A 8 69.67 35.86 9.41
CA ALA A 8 69.72 35.92 7.94
C ALA A 8 71.06 35.79 7.16
N GLY A 9 71.04 34.86 6.20
CA GLY A 9 71.53 35.10 4.83
C GLY A 9 72.67 34.20 4.33
N ALA A 10 72.40 33.49 3.21
CA ALA A 10 73.25 33.28 2.02
C ALA A 10 74.70 32.72 2.18
N ALA A 11 75.30 31.94 1.29
CA ALA A 11 74.95 31.18 0.07
C ALA A 11 76.20 30.34 -0.33
N GLU A 12 76.05 29.49 -1.36
CA GLU A 12 77.09 28.96 -2.29
C GLU A 12 78.12 27.88 -1.83
N PRO A 13 78.80 27.16 -2.77
CA PRO A 13 78.28 26.53 -4.00
C PRO A 13 78.90 25.14 -4.36
N ILE A 14 78.19 24.41 -5.25
CA ILE A 14 78.61 23.70 -6.49
C ILE A 14 79.91 22.85 -6.54
N ASN A 15 79.76 21.57 -6.93
CA ASN A 15 80.58 20.82 -7.91
C ASN A 15 79.93 19.45 -8.18
N GLY A 16 79.84 18.85 -9.38
CA GLY A 16 80.33 19.17 -10.72
C GLY A 16 79.73 18.20 -11.77
N THR A 17 79.77 18.67 -13.02
CA THR A 17 79.51 18.08 -14.37
C THR A 17 80.22 16.73 -14.66
N ALA A 18 79.93 15.85 -15.63
CA ALA A 18 79.03 15.76 -16.80
C ALA A 18 79.10 14.34 -17.45
N SER A 19 78.18 14.08 -18.42
CA SER A 19 78.29 13.23 -19.65
C SER A 19 77.59 11.84 -19.78
N LYS A 20 76.49 11.80 -20.60
CA LYS A 20 76.07 10.94 -21.75
C LYS A 20 76.34 9.39 -21.79
N PRO A 21 75.63 8.55 -22.62
CA PRO A 21 74.22 8.11 -22.55
C PRO A 21 73.99 6.57 -22.80
N SER A 22 72.72 6.13 -22.72
CA SER A 22 72.07 4.95 -23.37
C SER A 22 72.24 3.51 -22.78
N SER A 23 71.12 2.89 -22.38
CA SER A 23 70.47 1.76 -23.11
C SER A 23 69.40 1.03 -22.25
N GLY A 24 68.22 0.84 -22.84
CA GLY A 24 67.30 -0.30 -22.67
C GLY A 24 66.57 -0.52 -21.33
N GLN A 25 65.24 -0.34 -21.32
CA GLN A 25 64.28 -1.46 -21.42
C GLN A 25 62.80 -1.01 -21.30
N ALA A 26 62.05 -1.29 -22.37
CA ALA A 26 60.62 -1.60 -22.50
C ALA A 26 59.54 -0.78 -21.74
N GLN A 27 58.90 0.16 -22.46
CA GLN A 27 57.53 0.63 -22.18
C GLN A 27 56.49 -0.32 -22.82
N LYS A 28 55.46 -0.72 -22.06
CA LYS A 28 54.18 -1.25 -22.58
C LYS A 28 53.11 -0.14 -22.52
N PRO A 29 52.15 -0.08 -23.47
CA PRO A 29 51.34 1.11 -23.69
C PRO A 29 50.21 1.28 -22.66
N GLN A 30 50.00 2.53 -22.28
CA GLN A 30 48.87 3.08 -21.54
C GLN A 30 47.55 2.76 -22.30
N ALA A 31 46.64 2.05 -21.65
CA ALA A 31 45.25 1.92 -22.09
C ALA A 31 44.41 2.92 -21.30
N ASP A 32 43.92 3.94 -22.01
CA ASP A 32 42.89 4.86 -21.53
C ASP A 32 41.64 4.08 -21.12
N LEU A 33 41.39 4.00 -19.81
CA LEU A 33 40.11 3.56 -19.26
C LEU A 33 39.44 4.79 -18.64
N LEU A 34 38.43 5.26 -19.39
CA LEU A 34 37.27 6.08 -19.02
C LEU A 34 37.20 6.53 -17.55
N PRO A 35 36.96 7.83 -17.25
CA PRO A 35 36.76 8.27 -15.88
C PRO A 35 35.53 7.53 -15.33
N ALA A 36 35.77 6.71 -14.31
CA ALA A 36 34.73 6.02 -13.57
C ALA A 36 33.64 7.04 -13.21
N SER A 37 32.44 6.80 -13.73
CA SER A 37 31.24 7.49 -13.32
C SER A 37 31.18 7.47 -11.80
N SER A 38 31.20 8.66 -11.20
CA SER A 38 30.97 8.83 -9.77
C SER A 38 29.68 8.07 -9.42
N PRO A 39 29.72 7.04 -8.54
CA PRO A 39 28.47 6.46 -8.08
C PRO A 39 27.76 7.56 -7.30
N PHE A 40 26.48 7.78 -7.65
CA PHE A 40 25.52 8.61 -6.93
C PHE A 40 25.99 9.03 -5.54
N SER A 41 26.53 10.25 -5.44
CA SER A 41 26.95 10.83 -4.17
C SER A 41 25.70 11.15 -3.35
N LEU A 42 25.23 10.15 -2.58
CA LEU A 42 24.23 10.31 -1.53
C LEU A 42 24.83 11.04 -0.31
N LYS A 43 25.60 12.12 -0.53
CA LYS A 43 26.06 12.98 0.56
C LYS A 43 25.20 14.23 0.64
N SER A 44 24.46 14.26 1.74
CA SER A 44 24.02 15.46 2.47
C SER A 44 22.62 16.00 2.17
N LEU A 45 21.61 15.16 2.33
CA LEU A 45 20.40 15.60 3.01
C LEU A 45 20.65 15.49 4.53
N LYS A 46 21.17 16.56 5.14
CA LYS A 46 21.24 16.70 6.61
C LYS A 46 19.83 16.92 7.15
N LEU A 47 19.01 15.87 7.08
CA LEU A 47 17.67 15.84 7.66
C LEU A 47 17.79 15.68 9.17
N LYS A 48 16.89 16.32 9.93
CA LYS A 48 16.80 16.10 11.38
C LYS A 48 16.48 14.62 11.64
N THR A 49 16.94 14.07 12.77
CA THR A 49 16.73 12.64 13.12
C THR A 49 15.27 12.22 13.03
N LYS A 50 14.33 13.09 13.46
CA LYS A 50 12.87 12.86 13.33
C LYS A 50 12.39 12.77 11.88
N GLN A 51 12.98 13.57 10.98
CA GLN A 51 12.65 13.54 9.55
C GLN A 51 13.22 12.29 8.88
N GLN A 52 14.42 11.85 9.26
CA GLN A 52 15.01 10.61 8.78
C GLN A 52 14.17 9.39 9.21
N GLU A 53 13.74 9.37 10.46
CA GLU A 53 12.87 8.31 10.99
C GLU A 53 11.52 8.27 10.26
N LEU A 54 10.87 9.42 10.05
CA LEU A 54 9.64 9.50 9.27
C LEU A 54 9.85 8.99 7.83
N LEU A 55 10.95 9.38 7.19
CA LEU A 55 11.27 8.96 5.83
C LEU A 55 11.44 7.44 5.74
N ILE A 56 12.20 6.84 6.66
CA ILE A 56 12.37 5.39 6.74
C ILE A 56 11.01 4.69 6.90
N ARG A 57 10.15 5.18 7.80
CA ARG A 57 8.82 4.59 8.03
C ARG A 57 7.94 4.66 6.79
N VAL A 58 7.88 5.81 6.13
CA VAL A 58 7.10 6.00 4.89
C VAL A 58 7.67 5.13 3.77
N SER A 59 8.99 5.02 3.65
CA SER A 59 9.64 4.15 2.66
C SER A 59 9.30 2.68 2.91
N ILE A 60 9.37 2.20 4.15
CA ILE A 60 8.99 0.82 4.50
C ILE A 60 7.52 0.57 4.16
N LEU A 61 6.62 1.47 4.55
CA LEU A 61 5.19 1.33 4.24
C LEU A 61 4.93 1.34 2.73
N GLY A 62 5.64 2.19 1.97
CA GLY A 62 5.56 2.19 0.51
C GLY A 62 6.02 0.86 -0.10
N LEU A 63 7.12 0.30 0.39
CA LEU A 63 7.62 -1.01 -0.06
C LEU A 63 6.64 -2.14 0.30
N VAL A 64 6.07 -2.13 1.51
CA VAL A 64 5.07 -3.11 1.95
C VAL A 64 3.79 -3.01 1.12
N TYR A 65 3.34 -1.80 0.79
CA TYR A 65 2.17 -1.57 -0.06
C TYR A 65 2.38 -2.16 -1.47
N ILE A 66 3.53 -1.87 -2.07
CA ILE A 66 3.91 -2.40 -3.39
C ILE A 66 4.03 -3.93 -3.34
N LEU A 67 4.67 -4.47 -2.30
CA LEU A 67 4.79 -5.92 -2.10
C LEU A 67 3.40 -6.59 -1.98
N ALA A 68 2.49 -6.00 -1.20
CA ALA A 68 1.13 -6.52 -1.05
C ALA A 68 0.38 -6.55 -2.40
N PHE A 69 0.61 -5.55 -3.25
CA PHE A 69 0.00 -5.48 -4.58
C PHE A 69 0.58 -6.56 -5.51
N ILE A 70 1.92 -6.59 -5.66
CA ILE A 70 2.61 -7.47 -6.61
C ILE A 70 2.36 -8.95 -6.29
N THR A 71 2.38 -9.33 -5.00
CA THR A 71 2.17 -10.74 -4.59
C THR A 71 0.81 -11.28 -5.02
N ARG A 72 -0.19 -10.40 -5.23
CA ARG A 72 -1.55 -10.78 -5.65
C ARG A 72 -1.76 -10.78 -7.16
N LEU A 73 -0.80 -10.30 -7.96
CA LEU A 73 -0.91 -10.26 -9.42
C LEU A 73 -0.52 -11.56 -10.12
N PHE A 74 -0.04 -12.58 -9.39
CA PHE A 74 0.54 -13.77 -9.99
C PHE A 74 -0.39 -14.50 -10.96
N SER A 75 -1.71 -14.53 -10.68
CA SER A 75 -2.69 -15.13 -11.59
C SER A 75 -2.77 -14.41 -12.94
N VAL A 76 -2.84 -13.07 -12.89
CA VAL A 76 -2.93 -12.21 -14.08
C VAL A 76 -1.60 -12.14 -14.85
N LEU A 77 -0.47 -12.37 -14.19
CA LEU A 77 0.84 -12.42 -14.87
C LEU A 77 1.09 -13.76 -15.57
N ARG A 78 0.55 -14.86 -15.01
CA ARG A 78 0.72 -16.21 -15.58
C ARG A 78 -0.34 -16.52 -16.64
N TYR A 79 -1.54 -16.00 -16.45
CA TYR A 79 -2.70 -16.22 -17.33
C TYR A 79 -3.24 -14.88 -17.83
N GLU A 80 -4.45 -14.87 -18.39
CA GLU A 80 -5.09 -13.64 -18.84
C GLU A 80 -5.78 -12.89 -17.67
N SER A 81 -5.99 -11.58 -17.84
CA SER A 81 -6.80 -10.77 -16.93
C SER A 81 -8.27 -11.17 -17.05
N MET A 82 -8.67 -12.14 -16.23
CA MET A 82 -10.02 -12.68 -16.20
C MET A 82 -10.51 -12.82 -14.75
N ILE A 83 -11.82 -12.84 -14.59
CA ILE A 83 -12.45 -13.12 -13.32
C ILE A 83 -12.37 -14.62 -13.07
N HIS A 84 -11.89 -14.96 -11.88
CA HIS A 84 -11.70 -16.34 -11.45
C HIS A 84 -12.84 -16.77 -10.52
N GLU A 85 -13.00 -18.08 -10.37
CA GLU A 85 -14.04 -18.71 -9.55
C GLU A 85 -15.47 -18.43 -10.06
N PHE A 86 -16.46 -19.07 -9.43
CA PHE A 86 -17.85 -19.02 -9.90
C PHE A 86 -18.61 -17.82 -9.34
N ASP A 87 -18.44 -17.53 -8.04
CA ASP A 87 -19.20 -16.50 -7.32
C ASP A 87 -18.96 -15.07 -7.88
N PRO A 88 -17.71 -14.67 -8.23
CA PRO A 88 -17.43 -13.33 -8.73
C PRO A 88 -18.11 -12.94 -10.05
N TYR A 89 -18.59 -13.91 -10.86
CA TYR A 89 -19.31 -13.61 -12.10
C TYR A 89 -20.64 -12.89 -11.85
N PHE A 90 -21.34 -13.24 -10.76
CA PHE A 90 -22.54 -12.53 -10.35
C PHE A 90 -22.23 -11.08 -9.95
N ASN A 91 -21.18 -10.89 -9.16
CA ASN A 91 -20.71 -9.55 -8.75
C ASN A 91 -20.30 -8.72 -9.97
N TYR A 92 -19.64 -9.33 -10.95
CA TYR A 92 -19.26 -8.63 -12.18
C TYR A 92 -20.47 -8.21 -13.02
N ARG A 93 -21.44 -9.10 -13.22
CA ARG A 93 -22.68 -8.80 -13.97
C ARG A 93 -23.46 -7.67 -13.32
N THR A 94 -23.59 -7.70 -12.00
CA THR A 94 -24.28 -6.65 -11.23
C THR A 94 -23.54 -5.31 -11.30
N THR A 95 -22.21 -5.31 -11.22
CA THR A 95 -21.39 -4.10 -11.43
C THR A 95 -21.52 -3.56 -12.85
N LEU A 96 -21.52 -4.43 -13.87
CA LEU A 96 -21.74 -4.04 -15.26
C LEU A 96 -23.09 -3.34 -15.41
N PHE A 97 -24.16 -3.95 -14.90
CA PHE A 97 -25.50 -3.36 -14.90
C PHE A 97 -25.54 -1.99 -14.21
N LEU A 98 -24.91 -1.88 -13.03
CA LEU A 98 -24.80 -0.61 -12.29
C LEU A 98 -24.09 0.48 -13.13
N THR A 99 -23.02 0.13 -13.84
CA THR A 99 -22.27 1.10 -14.64
C THR A 99 -23.00 1.52 -15.93
N GLU A 100 -23.84 0.67 -16.51
CA GLU A 100 -24.56 0.94 -17.76
C GLU A 100 -25.92 1.59 -17.55
N LYS A 101 -26.68 1.15 -16.54
CA LYS A 101 -28.05 1.62 -16.27
C LYS A 101 -28.14 2.67 -15.16
N GLY A 102 -27.09 2.78 -14.33
CA GLY A 102 -27.04 3.70 -13.21
C GLY A 102 -27.62 3.13 -11.92
N PHE A 103 -27.48 3.90 -10.84
CA PHE A 103 -27.77 3.42 -9.48
C PHE A 103 -29.27 3.21 -9.21
N TYR A 104 -30.14 4.08 -9.73
CA TYR A 104 -31.59 3.98 -9.49
C TYR A 104 -32.20 2.71 -10.11
N GLU A 105 -31.81 2.41 -11.35
CA GLU A 105 -32.22 1.19 -12.04
C GLU A 105 -31.62 -0.05 -11.36
N PHE A 106 -30.35 0.02 -10.95
CA PHE A 106 -29.70 -1.06 -10.19
C PHE A 106 -30.43 -1.38 -8.88
N TRP A 107 -30.83 -0.37 -8.13
CA TRP A 107 -31.53 -0.56 -6.85
C TRP A 107 -32.90 -1.21 -7.03
N ASN A 108 -33.59 -0.91 -8.12
CA ASN A 108 -34.92 -1.45 -8.44
C ASN A 108 -34.86 -2.64 -9.41
N TRP A 109 -33.68 -3.22 -9.65
CA TRP A 109 -33.49 -4.23 -10.67
C TRP A 109 -34.13 -5.57 -10.29
N PHE A 110 -35.04 -6.04 -11.15
CA PHE A 110 -35.55 -7.41 -11.16
C PHE A 110 -34.90 -8.20 -12.29
N ASP A 111 -34.19 -9.27 -11.92
CA ASP A 111 -33.51 -10.15 -12.86
C ASP A 111 -34.41 -11.34 -13.21
N SER A 112 -34.95 -11.34 -14.43
CA SER A 112 -35.75 -12.44 -14.97
C SER A 112 -34.92 -13.59 -15.54
N GLU A 113 -33.62 -13.40 -15.74
CA GLU A 113 -32.73 -14.41 -16.35
C GLU A 113 -32.26 -15.44 -15.31
N SER A 114 -32.24 -15.07 -14.03
CA SER A 114 -31.93 -15.98 -12.92
C SER A 114 -33.19 -16.61 -12.34
N TRP A 115 -33.08 -17.82 -11.81
CA TRP A 115 -34.15 -18.49 -11.07
C TRP A 115 -35.47 -18.64 -11.85
N TYR A 116 -35.41 -19.07 -13.11
CA TYR A 116 -36.61 -19.34 -13.90
C TYR A 116 -37.52 -20.37 -13.20
N PRO A 117 -38.85 -20.15 -13.09
CA PRO A 117 -39.64 -19.05 -13.65
C PRO A 117 -39.88 -17.84 -12.70
N LEU A 118 -39.30 -17.84 -11.50
CA LEU A 118 -39.58 -16.86 -10.45
C LEU A 118 -38.86 -15.52 -10.63
N GLY A 119 -37.64 -15.52 -11.17
CA GLY A 119 -36.78 -14.35 -11.17
C GLY A 119 -36.13 -14.06 -9.81
N ARG A 120 -35.32 -13.01 -9.73
CA ARG A 120 -34.69 -12.53 -8.49
C ARG A 120 -34.70 -11.01 -8.41
N ILE A 121 -35.18 -10.46 -7.29
CA ILE A 121 -35.05 -9.03 -6.98
C ILE A 121 -33.62 -8.77 -6.54
N ILE A 122 -32.82 -8.10 -7.36
CA ILE A 122 -31.39 -7.98 -7.13
C ILE A 122 -31.09 -6.94 -6.04
N GLY A 123 -31.57 -5.71 -6.17
CA GLY A 123 -31.21 -4.62 -5.27
C GLY A 123 -31.53 -4.88 -3.78
N GLY A 124 -32.56 -5.68 -3.49
CA GLY A 124 -32.93 -6.07 -2.12
C GLY A 124 -32.29 -7.37 -1.61
N THR A 125 -31.57 -8.13 -2.44
CA THR A 125 -31.03 -9.45 -2.09
C THR A 125 -29.51 -9.55 -2.25
N LEU A 126 -28.81 -8.42 -2.33
CA LEU A 126 -27.34 -8.36 -2.36
C LEU A 126 -26.80 -7.25 -1.44
N TYR A 127 -25.49 -7.30 -1.21
CA TYR A 127 -24.72 -6.25 -0.56
C TYR A 127 -24.11 -5.32 -1.62
N PRO A 128 -24.55 -4.05 -1.77
CA PRO A 128 -24.19 -3.21 -2.91
C PRO A 128 -22.78 -2.60 -2.82
N GLY A 129 -22.10 -2.74 -1.68
CA GLY A 129 -20.87 -2.03 -1.36
C GLY A 129 -19.73 -2.33 -2.33
N LEU A 130 -19.54 -3.60 -2.73
CA LEU A 130 -18.51 -3.99 -3.70
C LEU A 130 -18.77 -3.36 -5.08
N MET A 131 -20.00 -3.46 -5.58
CA MET A 131 -20.39 -2.97 -6.91
C MET A 131 -20.29 -1.45 -6.97
N VAL A 132 -20.81 -0.74 -5.95
CA VAL A 132 -20.73 0.72 -5.86
C VAL A 132 -19.28 1.18 -5.77
N THR A 133 -18.44 0.49 -4.99
CA THR A 133 -17.02 0.82 -4.88
C THR A 133 -16.30 0.71 -6.22
N ALA A 134 -16.51 -0.40 -6.96
CA ALA A 134 -15.90 -0.57 -8.27
C ALA A 134 -16.43 0.44 -9.31
N ALA A 135 -17.74 0.72 -9.29
CA ALA A 135 -18.35 1.73 -10.15
C ALA A 135 -17.80 3.14 -9.88
N LEU A 136 -17.61 3.51 -8.61
CA LEU A 136 -17.00 4.79 -8.23
C LEU A 136 -15.55 4.89 -8.71
N ILE A 137 -14.75 3.83 -8.56
CA ILE A 137 -13.38 3.78 -9.08
C ILE A 137 -13.40 3.96 -10.60
N TYR A 138 -14.27 3.24 -11.30
CA TYR A 138 -14.42 3.32 -12.75
C TYR A 138 -14.83 4.72 -13.24
N TRP A 139 -15.83 5.34 -12.62
CA TRP A 139 -16.26 6.70 -12.98
C TRP A 139 -15.18 7.73 -12.67
N THR A 140 -14.44 7.57 -11.57
CA THR A 140 -13.29 8.43 -11.25
C THR A 140 -12.20 8.31 -12.31
N LEU A 141 -11.86 7.09 -12.74
CA LEU A 141 -10.87 6.86 -13.80
C LEU A 141 -11.31 7.47 -15.14
N ARG A 142 -12.60 7.35 -15.50
CA ARG A 142 -13.15 7.99 -16.70
C ARG A 142 -13.16 9.51 -16.61
N LEU A 143 -13.45 10.07 -15.44
CA LEU A 143 -13.38 11.51 -15.17
C LEU A 143 -11.95 12.03 -15.37
N LEU A 144 -10.95 11.24 -14.99
CA LEU A 144 -9.52 11.49 -15.23
C LEU A 144 -9.06 11.16 -16.66
N ARG A 145 -9.99 10.86 -17.59
CA ARG A 145 -9.74 10.54 -19.01
C ARG A 145 -8.98 9.24 -19.28
N PHE A 146 -8.90 8.34 -18.32
CA PHE A 146 -8.37 6.98 -18.58
C PHE A 146 -9.44 6.12 -19.25
N ALA A 147 -9.11 5.56 -20.41
CA ALA A 147 -9.95 4.59 -21.11
C ALA A 147 -9.72 3.19 -20.55
N VAL A 148 -10.42 2.85 -19.47
CA VAL A 148 -10.33 1.53 -18.80
C VAL A 148 -11.66 0.79 -18.95
N HIS A 149 -11.60 -0.52 -19.21
CA HIS A 149 -12.78 -1.38 -19.18
C HIS A 149 -13.15 -1.76 -17.74
N ILE A 150 -14.45 -1.87 -17.44
CA ILE A 150 -14.95 -2.19 -16.09
C ILE A 150 -14.38 -3.52 -15.57
N ARG A 151 -14.15 -4.50 -16.44
CA ARG A 151 -13.52 -5.78 -16.09
C ARG A 151 -12.16 -5.60 -15.42
N GLU A 152 -11.30 -4.72 -15.94
CA GLU A 152 -9.96 -4.51 -15.37
C GLU A 152 -10.05 -3.86 -13.98
N VAL A 153 -11.05 -2.98 -13.77
CA VAL A 153 -11.32 -2.42 -12.44
C VAL A 153 -11.75 -3.51 -11.47
N CYS A 154 -12.67 -4.39 -11.87
CA CYS A 154 -13.11 -5.51 -11.02
C CYS A 154 -11.95 -6.46 -10.69
N VAL A 155 -11.13 -6.85 -11.66
CA VAL A 155 -9.97 -7.74 -11.47
C VAL A 155 -8.97 -7.16 -10.47
N LEU A 156 -8.70 -5.85 -10.53
CA LEU A 156 -7.69 -5.18 -9.70
C LEU A 156 -8.25 -4.60 -8.38
N THR A 157 -9.56 -4.67 -8.15
CA THR A 157 -10.19 -4.16 -6.92
C THR A 157 -9.63 -4.87 -5.67
N ALA A 158 -9.54 -6.20 -5.69
CA ALA A 158 -9.06 -6.96 -4.52
C ALA A 158 -7.59 -6.66 -4.16
N PRO A 159 -6.62 -6.68 -5.10
CA PRO A 159 -5.25 -6.22 -4.82
C PRO A 159 -5.17 -4.78 -4.32
N PHE A 160 -5.95 -3.86 -4.91
CA PHE A 160 -5.96 -2.46 -4.47
C PHE A 160 -6.41 -2.31 -3.02
N PHE A 161 -7.53 -2.95 -2.64
CA PHE A 161 -8.02 -2.91 -1.26
C PHE A 161 -7.08 -3.64 -0.30
N ALA A 162 -6.49 -4.76 -0.70
CA ALA A 162 -5.53 -5.47 0.13
C ALA A 162 -4.26 -4.65 0.42
N SER A 163 -3.77 -3.88 -0.55
CA SER A 163 -2.68 -2.93 -0.31
C SER A 163 -3.10 -1.82 0.64
N ASN A 164 -4.31 -1.27 0.51
CA ASN A 164 -4.84 -0.28 1.48
C ASN A 164 -5.01 -0.88 2.89
N THR A 165 -5.36 -2.16 2.99
CA THR A 165 -5.45 -2.88 4.27
C THR A 165 -4.10 -2.86 5.01
N THR A 166 -2.97 -2.92 4.31
CA THR A 166 -1.64 -2.84 4.97
C THR A 166 -1.42 -1.50 5.68
N ILE A 167 -1.92 -0.40 5.08
CA ILE A 167 -1.84 0.94 5.66
C ILE A 167 -2.73 1.04 6.90
N VAL A 168 -3.96 0.51 6.81
CA VAL A 168 -4.89 0.50 7.95
C VAL A 168 -4.34 -0.38 9.08
N ALA A 169 -3.75 -1.53 8.77
CA ALA A 169 -3.12 -2.40 9.75
C ALA A 169 -1.93 -1.73 10.45
N TYR A 170 -1.15 -0.91 9.74
CA TYR A 170 -0.11 -0.08 10.36
C TYR A 170 -0.70 0.88 11.40
N PHE A 171 -1.73 1.63 11.03
CA PHE A 171 -2.35 2.59 11.94
C PHE A 171 -3.04 1.90 13.13
N PHE A 172 -3.65 0.74 12.89
CA PHE A 172 -4.25 -0.06 13.95
C PHE A 172 -3.22 -0.59 14.94
N GLY A 173 -2.14 -1.22 14.45
CA GLY A 173 -1.07 -1.73 15.32
C GLY A 173 -0.35 -0.60 16.08
N LYS A 174 -0.20 0.57 15.45
CA LYS A 174 0.34 1.78 16.10
C LYS A 174 -0.55 2.28 17.26
N GLU A 175 -1.87 2.17 17.12
CA GLU A 175 -2.82 2.63 18.13
C GLU A 175 -2.87 1.71 19.36
N ILE A 176 -2.58 0.42 19.18
CA ILE A 176 -2.59 -0.58 20.25
C ILE A 176 -1.30 -0.55 21.07
N TRP A 177 -0.14 -0.40 20.40
CA TRP A 177 1.15 -0.53 21.07
C TRP A 177 2.11 0.59 20.68
N ASP A 178 2.85 0.42 19.59
CA ASP A 178 3.86 1.36 19.14
C ASP A 178 4.04 1.33 17.62
N THR A 179 4.90 2.21 17.12
CA THR A 179 5.17 2.30 15.69
C THR A 179 5.88 1.06 15.13
N GLY A 180 6.68 0.37 15.94
CA GLY A 180 7.33 -0.88 15.54
C GLY A 180 6.29 -1.99 15.32
N ALA A 181 5.38 -2.18 16.27
CA ALA A 181 4.26 -3.13 16.14
C ALA A 181 3.40 -2.85 14.91
N GLY A 182 3.11 -1.58 14.62
CA GLY A 182 2.40 -1.18 13.40
C GLY A 182 3.11 -1.61 12.11
N LEU A 183 4.43 -1.40 12.01
CA LEU A 183 5.20 -1.81 10.82
C LEU A 183 5.21 -3.33 10.64
N VAL A 184 5.36 -4.07 11.74
CA VAL A 184 5.32 -5.54 11.73
C VAL A 184 3.93 -6.03 11.32
N ALA A 185 2.86 -5.46 11.87
CA ALA A 185 1.49 -5.80 11.52
C ALA A 185 1.21 -5.59 10.01
N ALA A 186 1.64 -4.46 9.47
CA ALA A 186 1.51 -4.15 8.04
C ALA A 186 2.29 -5.13 7.15
N ALA A 187 3.52 -5.48 7.53
CA ALA A 187 4.33 -6.43 6.79
C ALA A 187 3.74 -7.85 6.81
N LEU A 188 3.23 -8.30 7.97
CA LEU A 188 2.64 -9.64 8.11
C LEU A 188 1.34 -9.78 7.32
N ILE A 189 0.43 -8.78 7.38
CA ILE A 189 -0.83 -8.85 6.64
C ILE A 189 -0.63 -8.76 5.12
N ALA A 190 0.43 -8.06 4.67
CA ALA A 190 0.77 -7.94 3.26
C ALA A 190 1.03 -9.31 2.60
N ILE A 191 1.73 -10.20 3.32
CA ILE A 191 2.18 -11.50 2.79
C ILE A 191 1.41 -12.71 3.37
N CYS A 192 0.42 -12.47 4.23
CA CYS A 192 -0.33 -13.55 4.89
C CYS A 192 -1.08 -14.42 3.86
N PRO A 193 -0.74 -15.73 3.73
CA PRO A 193 -1.36 -16.59 2.72
C PRO A 193 -2.87 -16.71 2.85
N GLY A 194 -3.39 -16.70 4.09
CA GLY A 194 -4.81 -16.78 4.37
C GLY A 194 -5.61 -15.55 3.89
N TYR A 195 -4.98 -14.37 3.86
CA TYR A 195 -5.61 -13.20 3.25
C TYR A 195 -5.40 -13.17 1.73
N ILE A 196 -4.20 -13.55 1.26
CA ILE A 196 -3.89 -13.60 -0.17
C ILE A 196 -4.88 -14.49 -0.91
N SER A 197 -5.22 -15.67 -0.37
CA SER A 197 -6.14 -16.61 -1.04
C SER A 197 -7.52 -16.03 -1.36
N ARG A 198 -7.97 -15.00 -0.64
CA ARG A 198 -9.25 -14.29 -0.84
C ARG A 198 -9.10 -12.89 -1.45
N SER A 199 -7.90 -12.52 -1.87
CA SER A 199 -7.61 -11.18 -2.39
C SER A 199 -6.68 -11.20 -3.62
N VAL A 200 -6.57 -12.33 -4.31
CA VAL A 200 -5.81 -12.45 -5.56
C VAL A 200 -6.49 -11.61 -6.66
N ALA A 201 -5.70 -11.05 -7.58
CA ALA A 201 -6.23 -10.41 -8.77
C ALA A 201 -7.14 -11.37 -9.55
N GLY A 202 -8.35 -10.90 -9.89
CA GLY A 202 -9.38 -11.69 -10.55
C GLY A 202 -10.41 -12.33 -9.61
N SER A 203 -10.13 -12.40 -8.30
CA SER A 203 -11.11 -12.80 -7.27
C SER A 203 -11.96 -11.57 -6.88
N TYR A 204 -12.96 -11.26 -7.71
CA TYR A 204 -13.89 -10.13 -7.48
C TYR A 204 -15.03 -10.53 -6.53
N ASP A 205 -14.65 -10.87 -5.30
CA ASP A 205 -15.56 -11.21 -4.22
C ASP A 205 -15.56 -10.18 -3.09
N ASN A 206 -16.58 -10.25 -2.24
CA ASN A 206 -16.87 -9.28 -1.19
C ASN A 206 -15.77 -9.24 -0.12
N GLU A 207 -15.12 -10.37 0.18
CA GLU A 207 -14.09 -10.49 1.21
C GLU A 207 -12.88 -9.57 0.96
N GLY A 208 -12.53 -9.33 -0.31
CA GLY A 208 -11.40 -8.48 -0.67
C GLY A 208 -11.54 -7.05 -0.12
N VAL A 209 -12.75 -6.51 -0.20
CA VAL A 209 -13.10 -5.18 0.32
C VAL A 209 -13.52 -5.23 1.80
N ALA A 210 -14.16 -6.32 2.23
CA ALA A 210 -14.67 -6.47 3.57
C ALA A 210 -13.56 -6.50 4.64
N ILE A 211 -12.44 -7.16 4.37
CA ILE A 211 -11.32 -7.22 5.32
C ILE A 211 -10.71 -5.83 5.56
N PHE A 212 -10.62 -5.01 4.51
CA PHE A 212 -10.25 -3.60 4.63
C PHE A 212 -11.24 -2.84 5.52
N ALA A 213 -12.55 -2.94 5.23
CA ALA A 213 -13.60 -2.24 5.95
C ALA A 213 -13.66 -2.65 7.43
N LEU A 214 -13.47 -3.94 7.72
CA LEU A 214 -13.42 -4.49 9.07
C LEU A 214 -12.25 -3.91 9.87
N LEU A 215 -11.03 -3.95 9.32
CA LEU A 215 -9.86 -3.38 10.00
C LEU A 215 -9.97 -1.86 10.16
N LEU A 216 -10.54 -1.17 9.18
CA LEU A 216 -10.79 0.27 9.25
C LEU A 216 -11.77 0.60 10.38
N THR A 217 -12.84 -0.19 10.52
CA THR A 217 -13.85 0.00 11.56
C THR A 217 -13.23 -0.21 12.95
N PHE A 218 -12.45 -1.27 13.15
CA PHE A 218 -11.75 -1.51 14.42
C PHE A 218 -10.72 -0.44 14.74
N TYR A 219 -9.95 0.00 13.75
CA TYR A 219 -9.02 1.12 13.92
C TYR A 219 -9.73 2.39 14.39
N LEU A 220 -10.79 2.79 13.70
CA LEU A 220 -11.55 3.99 14.04
C LEU A 220 -12.25 3.86 15.39
N PHE A 221 -12.74 2.67 15.73
CA PHE A 221 -13.34 2.38 17.03
C PHE A 221 -12.32 2.51 18.17
N VAL A 222 -11.19 1.83 18.09
CA VAL A 222 -10.14 1.92 19.12
C VAL A 222 -9.64 3.35 19.27
N LYS A 223 -9.43 4.05 18.14
CA LYS A 223 -9.05 5.47 18.16
C LYS A 223 -10.10 6.36 18.82
N ALA A 224 -11.39 6.07 18.61
CA ALA A 224 -12.49 6.78 19.26
C ALA A 224 -12.50 6.56 20.77
N VAL A 225 -12.28 5.32 21.22
CA VAL A 225 -12.19 4.96 22.64
C VAL A 225 -10.98 5.64 23.30
N ASN A 226 -9.81 5.57 22.67
CA ASN A 226 -8.58 6.19 23.21
C ASN A 226 -8.64 7.72 23.26
N THR A 227 -9.26 8.36 22.26
CA THR A 227 -9.32 9.83 22.17
C THR A 227 -10.53 10.41 22.92
N GLY A 228 -11.61 9.64 23.07
CA GLY A 228 -12.88 10.12 23.61
C GLY A 228 -13.60 11.15 22.72
N SER A 229 -13.35 11.16 21.41
CA SER A 229 -13.89 12.16 20.48
C SER A 229 -15.07 11.66 19.66
N LEU A 230 -16.12 12.48 19.62
CA LEU A 230 -17.31 12.22 18.79
C LEU A 230 -16.98 12.11 17.30
N ALA A 231 -15.99 12.86 16.81
CA ALA A 231 -15.60 12.82 15.39
C ALA A 231 -15.08 11.44 14.99
N TRP A 232 -14.27 10.80 15.85
CA TRP A 232 -13.78 9.44 15.61
C TRP A 232 -14.88 8.39 15.77
N ALA A 233 -15.83 8.60 16.69
CA ALA A 233 -16.99 7.73 16.82
C ALA A 233 -17.89 7.77 15.58
N LEU A 234 -18.16 8.97 15.03
CA LEU A 234 -18.90 9.13 13.77
C LEU A 234 -18.15 8.50 12.59
N ALA A 235 -16.83 8.68 12.51
CA ALA A 235 -16.01 8.03 11.49
C ALA A 235 -16.10 6.50 11.59
N SER A 236 -16.06 5.94 12.81
CA SER A 236 -16.24 4.51 13.05
C SER A 236 -17.63 4.04 12.62
N ALA A 237 -18.68 4.81 12.88
CA ALA A 237 -20.04 4.51 12.42
C ALA A 237 -20.15 4.48 10.88
N PHE A 238 -19.51 5.43 10.17
CA PHE A 238 -19.44 5.39 8.70
C PHE A 238 -18.60 4.22 8.18
N GLY A 239 -17.51 3.86 8.86
CA GLY A 239 -16.74 2.65 8.56
C GLY A 239 -17.58 1.39 8.71
N TYR A 240 -18.37 1.31 9.77
CA TYR A 240 -19.30 0.21 10.02
C TYR A 240 -20.42 0.17 8.98
N PHE A 241 -21.00 1.31 8.60
CA PHE A 241 -21.99 1.39 7.52
C PHE A 241 -21.42 0.86 6.20
N TYR A 242 -20.19 1.22 5.86
CA TYR A 242 -19.51 0.69 4.68
C TYR A 242 -19.34 -0.83 4.77
N MET A 243 -18.92 -1.35 5.92
CA MET A 243 -18.80 -2.79 6.16
C MET A 243 -20.13 -3.53 5.97
N VAL A 244 -21.23 -3.02 6.55
CA VAL A 244 -22.58 -3.58 6.39
C VAL A 244 -23.00 -3.60 4.92
N SER A 245 -22.65 -2.55 4.16
CA SER A 245 -22.96 -2.51 2.74
C SER A 245 -22.12 -3.47 1.90
N ALA A 246 -20.94 -3.88 2.38
CA ALA A 246 -19.98 -4.67 1.61
C ALA A 246 -20.07 -6.18 1.89
N TRP A 247 -20.34 -6.61 3.13
CA TRP A 247 -20.32 -8.04 3.47
C TRP A 247 -21.17 -8.39 4.69
N GLY A 248 -21.81 -9.56 4.65
CA GLY A 248 -22.67 -10.09 5.72
C GLY A 248 -21.96 -10.35 7.06
N GLY A 249 -20.63 -10.34 7.09
CA GLY A 249 -19.86 -10.47 8.33
C GLY A 249 -19.91 -9.25 9.25
N TYR A 250 -20.69 -8.20 8.94
CA TYR A 250 -20.96 -7.10 9.87
C TYR A 250 -21.54 -7.57 11.21
N VAL A 251 -22.21 -8.73 11.24
CA VAL A 251 -22.74 -9.38 12.45
C VAL A 251 -21.61 -9.71 13.43
N PHE A 252 -20.40 -9.99 12.95
CA PHE A 252 -19.23 -10.18 13.81
C PHE A 252 -18.89 -8.89 14.56
N ILE A 253 -18.83 -7.75 13.86
CA ILE A 253 -18.45 -6.45 14.45
C ILE A 253 -19.49 -5.99 15.47
N ILE A 254 -20.77 -6.07 15.14
CA ILE A 254 -21.84 -5.60 16.02
C ILE A 254 -21.99 -6.41 17.29
N ASN A 255 -21.50 -7.66 17.32
CA ASN A 255 -21.47 -8.46 18.54
C ASN A 255 -20.17 -8.27 19.32
N LEU A 256 -19.03 -8.11 18.62
CA LEU A 256 -17.72 -7.95 19.28
C LEU A 256 -17.59 -6.60 20.00
N ILE A 257 -18.08 -5.50 19.40
CA ILE A 257 -17.97 -4.16 20.02
C ILE A 257 -18.74 -4.09 21.35
N PRO A 258 -20.01 -4.49 21.45
CA PRO A 258 -20.72 -4.52 22.73
C PRO A 258 -20.10 -5.49 23.72
N LEU A 259 -19.58 -6.64 23.27
CA LEU A 259 -18.86 -7.57 24.14
C LEU A 259 -17.61 -6.92 24.74
N TYR A 260 -16.84 -6.19 23.94
CA TYR A 260 -15.69 -5.42 24.42
C TYR A 260 -16.11 -4.38 25.47
N VAL A 261 -17.19 -3.63 25.23
CA VAL A 261 -17.73 -2.66 26.20
C VAL A 261 -18.22 -3.35 27.47
N LEU A 262 -18.89 -4.50 27.37
CA LEU A 262 -19.34 -5.27 28.52
C LEU A 262 -18.17 -5.73 29.38
N VAL A 263 -17.10 -6.24 28.75
CA VAL A 263 -15.88 -6.64 29.47
C VAL A 263 -15.26 -5.43 30.17
N LEU A 264 -15.16 -4.27 29.50
CA LEU A 264 -14.66 -3.05 30.14
C LEU A 264 -15.50 -2.64 31.36
N LEU A 265 -16.83 -2.69 31.27
CA LEU A 265 -17.70 -2.37 32.40
C LEU A 265 -17.50 -3.31 33.59
N ILE A 266 -17.13 -4.57 33.35
CA ILE A 266 -16.86 -5.56 34.40
C ILE A 266 -15.45 -5.38 34.98
N THR A 267 -14.45 -5.07 34.16
CA THR A 267 -13.05 -4.96 34.60
C THR A 267 -12.68 -3.60 35.18
N GLY A 268 -13.49 -2.56 34.93
CA GLY A 268 -13.16 -1.17 35.27
C GLY A 268 -12.14 -0.58 34.30
#